data_AF-A0A1Z7Z769-F1
#
_entry.id   AF-A0A1Z7Z769-F1
#
_cell.length_a   1.000
_cell.length_b   1.000
_cell.length_c   1.000
_cell.angle_alpha   90.00
_cell.angle_beta   90.00
_cell.angle_gamma   90.00
#
_symmetry.space_group_name_H-M   'P 1'
#
loop_
_entity.id
_entity.type
_entity.pdbx_description
1 polymer ?
#
loop_
_entity_poly.entity_id
_entity_poly.type
_entity_poly.pdbx_seq_one_letter_code
_entity_poly.pdbx_strand_id
1 'polypeptide(L)'
;MKMKDYTKEKIQAELDNLSMNNSEKAIDKLDNIISKIPSEYSKIINESFLYKRIPKEYMLSSIFFTVCTSIGLTFYLDAFGYKNYPNLYFTIVGSRGDAKSEAIKIATRPIKEIDDEDYDNYKKELKINQFEDDKSTKRKQILIQNATIESAHKIHSENPNSVGILIDELFALIDKMGNSNSRDGIAWRNFLLEGYTNGYVDISRKTTESFRINETCPTLLGGLQHQLVSSLFANGNLESGFVDRVLFTPKLTHNEVLMKGEISNESKLNYSKSIKKILDYKRQSEKVDETKKQFKIVISKEAEDILFNYLQDLIKRQMNAKPIIKEYMSKMQISIHKICIIIFMMRHSKNSTFASSLVEKDIELAIEINEFYCLNFQIIVEQNIKVQNNYATVEQIIKTAKKNNAQQSAVAEITGLNKSSISRKWSKV
;
A
#
# COMPACT_ATOMS: atom_id res chain seq x y z
N MET A 1 -37.93 2.22 -25.00
CA MET A 1 -37.50 2.18 -23.58
C MET A 1 -37.68 0.75 -23.09
N LYS A 2 -36.64 -0.10 -23.19
CA LYS A 2 -36.73 -1.50 -22.72
C LYS A 2 -36.47 -1.50 -21.22
N MET A 3 -37.48 -1.84 -20.42
CA MET A 3 -37.30 -2.16 -19.00
C MET A 3 -36.29 -3.32 -18.91
N LYS A 4 -35.22 -3.15 -18.13
CA LYS A 4 -34.33 -4.26 -17.77
C LYS A 4 -35.14 -5.21 -16.88
N ASP A 5 -35.31 -6.45 -17.30
CA ASP A 5 -35.82 -7.52 -16.43
C ASP A 5 -34.79 -7.78 -15.33
N TYR A 6 -35.06 -7.24 -14.14
CA TYR A 6 -34.32 -7.55 -12.93
C TYR A 6 -34.89 -8.83 -12.31
N THR A 7 -34.11 -9.91 -12.29
CA THR A 7 -34.51 -11.16 -11.63
C THR A 7 -34.58 -10.96 -10.12
N LYS A 8 -35.52 -11.65 -9.46
CA LYS A 8 -35.71 -11.60 -7.99
C LYS A 8 -34.41 -11.86 -7.22
N GLU A 9 -33.53 -12.70 -7.75
CA GLU A 9 -32.19 -13.00 -7.20
C GLU A 9 -31.24 -11.80 -7.29
N LYS A 10 -31.25 -11.05 -8.39
CA LYS A 10 -30.46 -9.81 -8.52
C LYS A 10 -30.96 -8.72 -7.59
N ILE A 11 -32.28 -8.60 -7.45
CA ILE A 11 -32.91 -7.64 -6.52
C ILE A 11 -32.56 -8.00 -5.07
N GLN A 12 -32.61 -9.28 -4.71
CA GLN A 12 -32.24 -9.74 -3.37
C GLN A 12 -30.75 -9.50 -3.10
N ALA A 13 -29.86 -9.83 -4.04
CA ALA A 13 -28.43 -9.56 -3.90
C ALA A 13 -28.12 -8.05 -3.79
N GLU A 14 -28.83 -7.19 -4.51
CA GLU A 14 -28.71 -5.73 -4.38
C GLU A 14 -29.23 -5.23 -3.02
N LEU A 15 -30.35 -5.78 -2.52
CA LEU A 15 -30.90 -5.45 -1.19
C LEU A 15 -29.98 -5.90 -0.05
N ASP A 16 -29.42 -7.10 -0.14
CA ASP A 16 -28.50 -7.64 0.85
C ASP A 16 -27.23 -6.79 0.89
N ASN A 17 -26.68 -6.43 -0.27
CA ASN A 17 -25.54 -5.51 -0.39
C ASN A 17 -25.84 -4.10 0.16
N LEU A 18 -27.09 -3.62 0.08
CA LEU A 18 -27.48 -2.34 0.69
C LEU A 18 -27.51 -2.40 2.23
N SER A 19 -27.75 -3.58 2.80
CA SER A 19 -27.81 -3.79 4.26
C SER A 19 -26.44 -3.97 4.93
N MET A 20 -25.44 -4.43 4.17
CA MET A 20 -24.11 -4.71 4.68
C MET A 20 -23.34 -3.44 5.05
N ASN A 21 -22.63 -3.49 6.17
CA ASN A 21 -21.67 -2.45 6.51
C ASN A 21 -20.39 -2.58 5.67
N ASN A 22 -19.56 -1.53 5.63
CA ASN A 22 -18.36 -1.50 4.78
C ASN A 22 -17.37 -2.62 5.09
N SER A 23 -17.25 -3.06 6.36
CA SER A 23 -16.37 -4.16 6.74
C SER A 23 -16.84 -5.49 6.16
N GLU A 24 -18.14 -5.76 6.20
CA GLU A 24 -18.73 -6.98 5.61
C GLU A 24 -18.51 -7.00 4.10
N LYS A 25 -18.77 -5.87 3.41
CA LYS A 25 -18.48 -5.73 1.97
C LYS A 25 -17.00 -5.95 1.64
N ALA A 26 -16.11 -5.45 2.49
CA ALA A 26 -14.67 -5.62 2.31
C ALA A 26 -14.25 -7.10 2.48
N ILE A 27 -14.87 -7.83 3.42
CA ILE A 27 -14.64 -9.27 3.60
C ILE A 27 -15.11 -10.07 2.39
N ASP A 28 -16.31 -9.78 1.87
CA ASP A 28 -16.82 -10.43 0.66
C ASP A 28 -15.90 -10.22 -0.55
N LYS A 29 -15.44 -8.98 -0.74
CA LYS A 29 -14.46 -8.67 -1.80
C LYS A 29 -13.15 -9.40 -1.56
N LEU A 30 -12.66 -9.46 -0.32
CA LEU A 30 -11.43 -10.17 0.02
C LEU A 30 -11.53 -11.66 -0.34
N ASP A 31 -12.61 -12.33 0.04
CA ASP A 31 -12.81 -13.75 -0.27
C ASP A 31 -12.96 -13.98 -1.78
N ASN A 32 -13.68 -13.11 -2.49
CA ASN A 32 -13.76 -13.12 -3.95
C ASN A 32 -12.39 -12.95 -4.62
N ILE A 33 -11.57 -11.99 -4.16
CA ILE A 33 -10.20 -11.77 -4.64
C ILE A 33 -9.35 -13.04 -4.42
N ILE A 34 -9.35 -13.59 -3.20
CA ILE A 34 -8.55 -14.78 -2.85
C ILE A 34 -8.97 -15.99 -3.68
N SER A 35 -10.25 -16.12 -4.01
CA SER A 35 -10.74 -17.22 -4.87
C SER A 35 -10.28 -17.11 -6.33
N LYS A 36 -9.99 -15.89 -6.81
CA LYS A 36 -9.68 -15.60 -8.22
C LYS A 36 -8.19 -15.45 -8.53
N ILE A 37 -7.36 -15.17 -7.54
CA ILE A 37 -5.89 -15.14 -7.68
C ILE A 37 -5.33 -16.57 -7.84
N PRO A 38 -4.14 -16.72 -8.46
CA PRO A 38 -3.53 -18.04 -8.65
C PRO A 38 -3.23 -18.78 -7.32
N SER A 39 -3.26 -20.10 -7.40
CA SER A 39 -3.13 -21.00 -6.24
C SER A 39 -1.84 -20.83 -5.44
N GLU A 40 -0.77 -20.40 -6.12
CA GLU A 40 0.55 -20.10 -5.55
C GLU A 40 0.47 -18.99 -4.50
N TYR A 41 -0.50 -18.08 -4.63
CA TYR A 41 -0.74 -16.97 -3.72
C TYR A 41 -1.90 -17.26 -2.76
N SER A 42 -3.02 -17.81 -3.25
CA SER A 42 -4.18 -18.09 -2.38
C SER A 42 -3.91 -19.20 -1.35
N LYS A 43 -3.15 -20.25 -1.70
CA LYS A 43 -2.79 -21.30 -0.73
C LYS A 43 -1.95 -20.75 0.41
N ILE A 44 -0.92 -19.95 0.12
CA ILE A 44 -0.07 -19.39 1.18
C ILE A 44 -0.85 -18.42 2.08
N ILE A 45 -1.82 -17.65 1.54
CA ILE A 45 -2.73 -16.82 2.34
C ILE A 45 -3.57 -17.68 3.29
N ASN A 46 -4.25 -18.70 2.75
CA ASN A 46 -5.16 -19.54 3.54
C ASN A 46 -4.41 -20.38 4.59
N GLU A 47 -3.26 -20.95 4.25
CA GLU A 47 -2.43 -21.68 5.21
C GLU A 47 -1.83 -20.76 6.29
N SER A 48 -1.45 -19.53 5.94
CA SER A 48 -0.99 -18.53 6.90
C SER A 48 -2.09 -18.12 7.88
N PHE A 49 -3.32 -17.95 7.37
CA PHE A 49 -4.49 -17.73 8.21
C PHE A 49 -4.75 -18.93 9.14
N LEU A 50 -4.69 -20.15 8.61
CA LEU A 50 -4.98 -21.38 9.34
C LEU A 50 -3.97 -21.70 10.45
N TYR A 51 -2.68 -21.76 10.10
CA TYR A 51 -1.63 -22.25 11.00
C TYR A 51 -0.91 -21.13 11.78
N LYS A 52 -0.92 -19.90 11.26
CA LYS A 52 -0.24 -18.76 11.89
C LYS A 52 -1.20 -17.69 12.39
N ARG A 53 -2.52 -17.84 12.15
CA ARG A 53 -3.57 -16.87 12.53
C ARG A 53 -3.31 -15.47 11.97
N ILE A 54 -2.64 -15.40 10.82
CA ILE A 54 -2.36 -14.14 10.14
C ILE A 54 -3.64 -13.73 9.40
N PRO A 55 -4.20 -12.53 9.62
CA PRO A 55 -5.35 -12.06 8.87
C PRO A 55 -5.09 -12.10 7.36
N LYS A 56 -6.06 -12.60 6.59
CA LYS A 56 -5.92 -12.86 5.15
C LYS A 56 -5.53 -11.60 4.37
N GLU A 57 -6.15 -10.47 4.69
CA GLU A 57 -5.90 -9.16 4.09
C GLU A 57 -4.48 -8.64 4.37
N TYR A 58 -3.91 -8.92 5.55
CA TYR A 58 -2.53 -8.55 5.87
C TYR A 58 -1.55 -9.32 4.98
N MET A 59 -1.80 -10.62 4.81
CA MET A 59 -0.99 -11.46 3.94
C MET A 59 -1.13 -11.01 2.47
N LEU A 60 -2.35 -10.72 2.02
CA LEU A 60 -2.62 -10.24 0.65
C LEU A 60 -1.86 -8.94 0.33
N SER A 61 -1.97 -7.91 1.17
CA SER A 61 -1.26 -6.64 0.96
C SER A 61 0.26 -6.81 1.02
N SER A 62 0.76 -7.70 1.88
CA SER A 62 2.19 -8.00 1.97
C SER A 62 2.72 -8.75 0.72
N ILE A 63 1.90 -9.62 0.14
CA ILE A 63 2.19 -10.29 -1.14
C ILE A 63 2.20 -9.27 -2.28
N PHE A 64 1.20 -8.39 -2.35
CA PHE A 64 1.18 -7.36 -3.41
C PHE A 64 2.40 -6.45 -3.34
N PHE A 65 2.79 -5.98 -2.15
CA PHE A 65 4.06 -5.28 -1.96
C PHE A 65 5.25 -6.06 -2.54
N THR A 66 5.37 -7.34 -2.20
CA THR A 66 6.47 -8.20 -2.68
C THR A 66 6.47 -8.32 -4.20
N VAL A 67 5.29 -8.49 -4.81
CA VAL A 67 5.12 -8.55 -6.26
C VAL A 67 5.50 -7.22 -6.91
N CYS A 68 4.98 -6.08 -6.44
CA CYS A 68 5.32 -4.74 -6.93
C CYS A 68 6.84 -4.52 -6.94
N THR A 69 7.50 -4.81 -5.82
CA THR A 69 8.95 -4.65 -5.66
C THR A 69 9.73 -5.54 -6.62
N SER A 70 9.25 -6.76 -6.89
CA SER A 70 9.90 -7.70 -7.80
C SER A 70 9.77 -7.30 -9.27
N ILE A 71 8.70 -6.58 -9.64
CA ILE A 71 8.48 -6.13 -11.02
C ILE A 71 9.30 -4.87 -11.32
N GLY A 72 9.16 -3.83 -10.49
CA GLY A 72 9.77 -2.52 -10.70
C GLY A 72 9.42 -1.87 -12.04
N LEU A 73 10.39 -1.20 -12.66
CA LEU A 73 10.23 -0.56 -13.98
C LEU A 73 10.26 -1.55 -15.16
N THR A 74 10.42 -2.85 -14.89
CA THR A 74 10.57 -3.87 -15.94
C THR A 74 9.30 -3.99 -16.80
N PHE A 75 8.12 -3.88 -16.19
CA PHE A 75 6.85 -3.99 -16.91
C PHE A 75 5.96 -2.79 -16.63
N TYR A 76 5.31 -2.31 -17.68
CA TYR A 76 4.43 -1.16 -17.60
C TYR A 76 3.13 -1.37 -18.35
N LEU A 77 2.12 -0.64 -17.92
CA LEU A 77 0.87 -0.46 -18.64
C LEU A 77 0.85 0.94 -19.22
N ASP A 78 0.55 1.07 -20.50
CA ASP A 78 0.39 2.34 -21.18
C ASP A 78 -0.98 2.34 -21.84
N ALA A 79 -1.92 3.00 -21.15
CA ALA A 79 -3.34 3.02 -21.45
C ALA A 79 -3.91 4.42 -21.16
N PHE A 80 -4.85 4.87 -22.01
CA PHE A 80 -5.51 6.18 -21.90
C PHE A 80 -4.56 7.38 -21.73
N GLY A 81 -3.37 7.32 -22.35
CA GLY A 81 -2.37 8.40 -22.32
C GLY A 81 -1.47 8.42 -21.09
N TYR A 82 -1.54 7.40 -20.22
CA TYR A 82 -0.72 7.31 -19.02
C TYR A 82 0.11 6.03 -18.99
N LYS A 83 1.43 6.19 -18.88
CA LYS A 83 2.37 5.10 -18.60
C LYS A 83 2.48 4.90 -17.09
N ASN A 84 2.14 3.71 -16.61
CA ASN A 84 2.15 3.34 -15.20
C ASN A 84 2.99 2.09 -14.95
N TYR A 85 3.63 2.06 -13.78
CA TYR A 85 4.36 0.92 -13.23
C TYR A 85 3.72 0.47 -11.91
N PRO A 86 3.93 -0.76 -11.43
CA PRO A 86 3.12 -1.37 -10.37
C PRO A 86 3.41 -0.83 -8.96
N ASN A 87 4.27 0.18 -8.82
CA ASN A 87 4.68 0.67 -7.51
C ASN A 87 3.51 1.34 -6.75
N LEU A 88 3.18 0.77 -5.60
CA LEU A 88 2.05 1.13 -4.74
C LEU A 88 2.51 1.28 -3.28
N TYR A 89 1.71 1.99 -2.48
CA TYR A 89 2.01 2.26 -1.07
C TYR A 89 0.97 1.58 -0.19
N PHE A 90 1.39 0.57 0.56
CA PHE A 90 0.53 -0.24 1.42
C PHE A 90 0.73 0.13 2.88
N THR A 91 -0.35 0.15 3.66
CA THR A 91 -0.27 0.34 5.12
C THR A 91 -1.16 -0.66 5.83
N ILE A 92 -0.57 -1.50 6.68
CA ILE A 92 -1.30 -2.45 7.51
C ILE A 92 -1.66 -1.79 8.84
N VAL A 93 -2.96 -1.62 9.09
CA VAL A 93 -3.50 -0.94 10.27
C VAL A 93 -4.02 -1.97 11.25
N GLY A 94 -3.36 -2.07 12.41
CA GLY A 94 -3.76 -3.01 13.45
C GLY A 94 -3.05 -2.75 14.77
N SER A 95 -3.50 -3.43 15.81
CA SER A 95 -2.91 -3.37 17.15
C SER A 95 -1.58 -4.12 17.22
N ARG A 96 -0.87 -3.93 18.34
CA ARG A 96 0.29 -4.77 18.67
C ARG A 96 -0.18 -6.22 18.84
N GLY A 97 0.55 -7.17 18.27
CA GLY A 97 0.20 -8.60 18.34
C GLY A 97 -0.72 -9.10 17.22
N ASP A 98 -1.22 -8.25 16.32
CA ASP A 98 -2.09 -8.68 15.20
C ASP A 98 -1.34 -9.37 14.03
N ALA A 99 -0.19 -9.98 14.30
CA ALA A 99 0.63 -10.71 13.32
C ALA A 99 1.06 -9.92 12.06
N LYS A 100 1.06 -8.58 12.11
CA LYS A 100 1.51 -7.68 11.01
C LYS A 100 2.91 -8.02 10.53
N SER A 101 3.88 -8.05 11.46
CA SER A 101 5.29 -8.34 11.14
C SER A 101 5.48 -9.75 10.59
N GLU A 102 4.68 -10.73 11.05
CA GLU A 102 4.77 -12.10 10.55
C GLU A 102 4.24 -12.20 9.11
N ALA A 103 3.15 -11.50 8.77
CA ALA A 103 2.65 -11.40 7.39
C ALA A 103 3.71 -10.83 6.44
N ILE A 104 4.31 -9.70 6.82
CA ILE A 104 5.38 -9.04 6.07
C ILE A 104 6.56 -9.99 5.90
N LYS A 105 6.99 -10.66 6.98
CA LYS A 105 8.14 -11.57 6.98
C LYS A 105 7.93 -12.76 6.04
N ILE A 106 6.76 -13.40 6.08
CA ILE A 106 6.48 -14.55 5.20
C ILE A 106 6.40 -14.10 3.74
N ALA A 107 5.68 -13.02 3.46
CA ALA A 107 5.50 -12.53 2.09
C ALA A 107 6.81 -12.06 1.46
N THR A 108 7.65 -11.34 2.20
CA THR A 108 8.91 -10.78 1.70
C THR A 108 10.10 -11.76 1.75
N ARG A 109 9.91 -12.96 2.32
CA ARG A 109 10.97 -13.96 2.41
C ARG A 109 11.69 -14.24 1.07
N PRO A 110 11.02 -14.42 -0.08
CA PRO A 110 11.71 -14.73 -1.33
C PRO A 110 12.64 -13.60 -1.80
N ILE A 111 12.24 -12.34 -1.62
CA ILE A 111 13.09 -11.20 -1.98
C ILE A 111 14.22 -10.99 -0.97
N LYS A 112 13.98 -11.29 0.32
CA LYS A 112 15.01 -11.22 1.36
C LYS A 112 16.12 -12.25 1.13
N GLU A 113 15.76 -13.50 0.83
CA GLU A 113 16.72 -14.58 0.54
C GLU A 113 17.66 -14.17 -0.60
N ILE A 114 17.12 -13.51 -1.62
CA ILE A 114 17.88 -13.03 -2.77
C ILE A 114 18.74 -11.80 -2.43
N ASP A 115 18.22 -10.88 -1.61
CA ASP A 115 19.00 -9.74 -1.10
C ASP A 115 20.17 -10.18 -0.19
N ASP A 116 19.99 -11.27 0.56
CA ASP A 116 21.03 -11.87 1.39
C ASP A 116 22.15 -12.47 0.48
N GLU A 117 21.78 -13.16 -0.61
CA GLU A 117 22.73 -13.62 -1.63
C GLU A 117 23.49 -12.45 -2.29
N ASP A 118 22.78 -11.38 -2.68
CA ASP A 118 23.39 -10.19 -3.29
C ASP A 118 24.34 -9.47 -2.33
N TYR A 119 24.02 -9.45 -1.03
CA TYR A 119 24.88 -8.89 -0.01
C TYR A 119 26.18 -9.68 0.18
N ASP A 120 26.09 -11.01 0.19
CA ASP A 120 27.27 -11.88 0.30
C ASP A 120 28.16 -11.76 -0.94
N ASN A 121 27.58 -11.66 -2.13
CA ASN A 121 28.32 -11.41 -3.36
C ASN A 121 29.00 -10.03 -3.34
N TYR A 122 28.28 -8.99 -2.93
CA TYR A 122 28.83 -7.65 -2.75
C TYR A 122 30.02 -7.63 -1.78
N LYS A 123 29.95 -8.34 -0.65
CA LYS A 123 31.09 -8.46 0.29
C LYS A 123 32.29 -9.15 -0.33
N LYS A 124 32.08 -10.17 -1.17
CA LYS A 124 33.17 -10.87 -1.87
C LYS A 124 33.82 -9.95 -2.89
N GLU A 125 33.03 -9.25 -3.70
CA GLU A 125 33.51 -8.28 -4.69
C GLU A 125 34.28 -7.13 -4.04
N LEU A 126 33.78 -6.58 -2.93
CA LEU A 126 34.49 -5.55 -2.16
C LEU A 126 35.89 -6.00 -1.71
N LYS A 127 36.03 -7.25 -1.25
CA LYS A 127 37.34 -7.78 -0.82
C LYS A 127 38.31 -7.94 -2.00
N ILE A 128 37.80 -8.28 -3.18
CA ILE A 128 38.61 -8.41 -4.40
C ILE A 128 39.04 -7.02 -4.87
N ASN A 129 38.10 -6.08 -4.93
CA ASN A 129 38.33 -4.72 -5.44
C ASN A 129 39.12 -3.84 -4.46
N GLN A 130 39.25 -4.21 -3.18
CA GLN A 130 40.21 -3.55 -2.27
C GLN A 130 41.67 -3.66 -2.72
N PHE A 131 41.98 -4.59 -3.64
CA PHE A 131 43.30 -4.75 -4.24
C PHE A 131 43.43 -4.09 -5.63
N GLU A 132 42.32 -3.57 -6.20
CA GLU A 132 42.27 -2.89 -7.49
C GLU A 132 41.69 -1.48 -7.30
N ASP A 133 42.54 -0.46 -7.28
CA ASP A 133 42.31 0.90 -6.78
C ASP A 133 41.20 1.75 -7.46
N ASP A 134 40.27 1.18 -8.25
CA ASP A 134 39.47 1.97 -9.20
C ASP A 134 38.03 1.52 -9.50
N LYS A 135 37.41 0.63 -8.69
CA LYS A 135 35.98 0.27 -8.89
C LYS A 135 35.12 0.43 -7.65
N SER A 136 34.24 1.44 -7.69
CA SER A 136 33.11 1.52 -6.76
C SER A 136 32.17 0.33 -7.00
N THR A 137 32.24 -0.65 -6.11
CA THR A 137 31.34 -1.81 -6.15
C THR A 137 29.97 -1.34 -5.69
N LYS A 138 28.92 -1.55 -6.48
CA LYS A 138 27.55 -1.18 -6.12
C LYS A 138 26.81 -2.40 -5.62
N ARG A 139 26.12 -2.27 -4.49
CA ARG A 139 25.31 -3.34 -3.94
C ARG A 139 23.97 -3.41 -4.68
N LYS A 140 23.65 -4.59 -5.22
CA LYS A 140 22.27 -4.91 -5.59
C LYS A 140 21.43 -5.07 -4.33
N GLN A 141 20.37 -4.27 -4.25
CA GLN A 141 19.51 -4.24 -3.08
C GLN A 141 18.06 -3.94 -3.51
N ILE A 142 17.19 -4.89 -3.22
CA ILE A 142 15.77 -4.85 -3.57
C ILE A 142 14.96 -4.25 -2.42
N LEU A 143 15.29 -4.58 -1.18
CA LEU A 143 14.55 -4.22 0.01
C LEU A 143 15.36 -3.27 0.91
N ILE A 144 14.71 -2.18 1.31
CA ILE A 144 15.21 -1.17 2.24
C ILE A 144 14.36 -1.23 3.50
N GLN A 145 15.00 -1.31 4.67
CA GLN A 145 14.31 -1.35 5.96
C GLN A 145 14.78 -0.19 6.83
N ASN A 146 13.84 0.60 7.35
CA ASN A 146 14.08 1.67 8.34
C ASN A 146 15.26 2.62 7.99
N ALA A 147 15.46 2.90 6.71
CA ALA A 147 16.57 3.74 6.23
C ALA A 147 16.27 5.25 6.37
N THR A 148 17.32 6.07 6.40
CA THR A 148 17.19 7.52 6.22
C THR A 148 16.85 7.85 4.76
N ILE A 149 16.38 9.07 4.48
CA ILE A 149 16.07 9.50 3.11
C ILE A 149 17.33 9.55 2.23
N GLU A 150 18.48 9.95 2.77
CA GLU A 150 19.76 9.98 2.05
C GLU A 150 20.18 8.58 1.61
N SER A 151 19.97 7.60 2.50
CA SER A 151 20.27 6.20 2.25
C SER A 151 19.30 5.63 1.22
N ALA A 152 18.00 5.91 1.36
CA ALA A 152 16.98 5.48 0.40
C ALA A 152 17.25 6.03 -1.02
N HIS A 153 17.58 7.32 -1.14
CA HIS A 153 17.96 7.94 -2.41
C HIS A 153 19.21 7.29 -3.01
N LYS A 154 20.25 7.05 -2.21
CA LYS A 154 21.50 6.47 -2.68
C LYS A 154 21.30 5.01 -3.13
N ILE A 155 20.59 4.21 -2.35
CA ILE A 155 20.28 2.83 -2.72
C ILE A 155 19.46 2.80 -4.00
N HIS A 156 18.45 3.66 -4.14
CA HIS A 156 17.64 3.68 -5.36
C HIS A 156 18.39 4.18 -6.60
N SER A 157 19.32 5.15 -6.45
CA SER A 157 20.15 5.56 -7.59
C SER A 157 21.12 4.47 -8.05
N GLU A 158 21.54 3.59 -7.14
CA GLU A 158 22.35 2.41 -7.46
C GLU A 158 21.51 1.22 -7.94
N ASN A 159 20.22 1.20 -7.61
CA ASN A 159 19.22 0.19 -8.01
C ASN A 159 18.07 0.87 -8.78
N PRO A 160 18.35 1.36 -10.01
CA PRO A 160 17.47 2.29 -10.71
C PRO A 160 16.13 1.69 -11.16
N ASN A 161 16.01 0.36 -11.24
CA ASN A 161 14.77 -0.28 -11.66
C ASN A 161 13.66 -0.15 -10.61
N SER A 162 13.92 -0.45 -9.34
CA SER A 162 12.99 -0.21 -8.24
C SER A 162 13.61 -0.58 -6.89
N VAL A 163 13.03 -0.02 -5.82
CA VAL A 163 13.31 -0.41 -4.43
C VAL A 163 12.00 -0.61 -3.66
N GLY A 164 11.94 -1.63 -2.82
CA GLY A 164 10.89 -1.84 -1.83
C GLY A 164 11.30 -1.24 -0.50
N ILE A 165 10.42 -0.46 0.13
CA ILE A 165 10.68 0.25 1.38
C ILE A 165 9.76 -0.32 2.44
N LEU A 166 10.35 -0.89 3.49
CA LEU A 166 9.64 -1.38 4.67
C LEU A 166 9.89 -0.46 5.85
N ILE A 167 8.79 -0.05 6.48
CA ILE A 167 8.81 0.83 7.66
C ILE A 167 7.91 0.22 8.72
N ASP A 168 8.49 -0.28 9.81
CA ASP A 168 7.73 -0.98 10.85
C ASP A 168 6.66 -0.07 11.49
N GLU A 169 6.99 1.21 11.69
CA GLU A 169 6.12 2.22 12.24
C GLU A 169 6.02 3.44 11.31
N LEU A 170 5.10 3.36 10.36
CA LEU A 170 4.94 4.35 9.30
C LEU A 170 4.47 5.71 9.82
N PHE A 171 3.80 5.75 10.96
CA PHE A 171 3.27 6.99 11.54
C PHE A 171 4.36 8.06 11.70
N ALA A 172 5.52 7.69 12.24
CA ALA A 172 6.62 8.64 12.45
C ALA A 172 7.15 9.23 11.15
N LEU A 173 7.09 8.48 10.04
CA LEU A 173 7.43 9.01 8.73
C LEU A 173 6.36 9.97 8.23
N ILE A 174 5.08 9.60 8.32
CA ILE A 174 3.98 10.44 7.85
C ILE A 174 3.95 11.77 8.60
N ASP A 175 4.09 11.73 9.93
CA ASP A 175 4.15 12.93 10.77
C ASP A 175 5.31 13.86 10.38
N LYS A 176 6.49 13.29 10.10
CA LYS A 176 7.63 14.06 9.55
C LYS A 176 7.31 14.68 8.20
N MET A 177 6.62 13.97 7.29
CA MET A 177 6.24 14.48 5.97
C MET A 177 5.18 15.59 6.02
N GLY A 178 4.34 15.60 7.05
CA GLY A 178 3.39 16.69 7.33
C GLY A 178 4.05 17.96 7.84
N ASN A 179 5.20 17.85 8.51
CA ASN A 179 5.91 18.99 9.06
C ASN A 179 6.74 19.72 7.97
N SER A 180 6.28 20.91 7.58
CA SER A 180 6.96 21.77 6.58
C SER A 180 8.35 22.25 6.99
N ASN A 181 8.72 22.15 8.27
CA ASN A 181 10.06 22.51 8.74
C ASN A 181 11.02 21.31 8.76
N SER A 182 10.52 20.09 8.51
CA SER A 182 11.36 18.90 8.42
C SER A 182 11.94 18.77 7.01
N ARG A 183 13.25 19.04 6.86
CA ARG A 183 13.95 18.85 5.60
C ARG A 183 13.84 17.40 5.11
N ASP A 184 14.06 16.44 6.01
CA ASP A 184 13.97 15.01 5.71
C ASP A 184 12.53 14.61 5.36
N GLY A 185 11.55 15.16 6.09
CA GLY A 185 10.13 14.96 5.82
C GLY A 185 9.72 15.44 4.43
N ILE A 186 10.15 16.65 4.03
CA ILE A 186 9.92 17.17 2.67
C ILE A 186 10.58 16.27 1.63
N ALA A 187 11.81 15.83 1.87
CA ALA A 187 12.53 14.98 0.93
C ALA A 187 11.84 13.61 0.75
N TRP A 188 11.40 12.97 1.85
CA TRP A 188 10.60 11.75 1.81
C TRP A 188 9.28 11.93 1.06
N ARG A 189 8.57 13.04 1.34
CA ARG A 189 7.32 13.38 0.67
C ARG A 189 7.53 13.52 -0.84
N ASN A 190 8.52 14.30 -1.25
CA ASN A 190 8.83 14.49 -2.67
C ASN A 190 9.21 13.17 -3.33
N PHE A 191 10.06 12.37 -2.69
CA PHE A 191 10.48 11.06 -3.19
C PHE A 191 9.30 10.11 -3.45
N LEU A 192 8.34 10.04 -2.51
CA LEU A 192 7.17 9.18 -2.64
C LEU A 192 6.11 9.78 -3.58
N LEU A 193 5.96 11.10 -3.66
CA LEU A 193 5.03 11.73 -4.60
C LEU A 193 5.52 11.59 -6.05
N GLU A 194 6.79 11.89 -6.32
CA GLU A 194 7.42 11.68 -7.63
C GLU A 194 7.46 10.20 -7.99
N GLY A 195 7.76 9.34 -7.01
CA GLY A 195 7.76 7.90 -7.19
C GLY A 195 6.39 7.36 -7.63
N TYR A 196 5.29 7.91 -7.13
CA TYR A 196 3.94 7.42 -7.47
C TYR A 196 3.62 7.57 -8.95
N THR A 197 4.15 8.62 -9.59
CA THR A 197 4.01 8.92 -11.03
C THR A 197 5.28 8.62 -11.83
N ASN A 198 6.28 8.00 -11.20
CA ASN A 198 7.55 7.61 -11.80
C ASN A 198 8.37 8.77 -12.39
N GLY A 199 8.27 9.94 -11.77
CA GLY A 199 9.06 11.13 -12.09
C GLY A 199 10.53 11.01 -11.69
N TYR A 200 11.32 12.03 -12.02
CA TYR A 200 12.72 12.09 -11.62
C TYR A 200 12.88 12.73 -10.24
N VAL A 201 13.97 12.41 -9.56
CA VAL A 201 14.36 13.07 -8.30
C VAL A 201 15.82 13.50 -8.41
N ASP A 202 16.06 14.80 -8.21
CA ASP A 202 17.39 15.39 -8.15
C ASP A 202 17.88 15.50 -6.71
N ILE A 203 19.05 14.93 -6.44
CA ILE A 203 19.70 15.00 -5.15
C ILE A 203 20.96 15.86 -5.28
N SER A 204 20.80 17.16 -5.03
CA SER A 204 21.91 18.11 -4.96
C SER A 204 22.55 18.11 -3.59
N ARG A 205 23.85 17.80 -3.53
CA ARG A 205 24.64 17.77 -2.29
C ARG A 205 25.83 18.72 -2.40
N LYS A 206 26.12 19.44 -1.31
CA LYS A 206 27.27 20.37 -1.24
C LYS A 206 28.60 19.65 -0.97
N THR A 207 28.55 18.59 -0.17
CA THR A 207 29.75 17.92 0.39
C THR A 207 30.05 16.57 -0.24
N THR A 208 29.10 16.01 -0.97
CA THR A 208 29.23 14.71 -1.64
C THR A 208 28.71 14.84 -3.07
N GLU A 209 28.97 13.83 -3.89
CA GLU A 209 28.51 13.81 -5.28
C GLU A 209 26.98 13.97 -5.36
N SER A 210 26.55 14.86 -6.26
CA SER A 210 25.14 15.03 -6.59
C SER A 210 24.75 13.99 -7.63
N PHE A 211 23.53 13.46 -7.53
CA PHE A 211 23.06 12.43 -8.45
C PHE A 211 21.56 12.57 -8.73
N ARG A 212 21.12 11.97 -9.83
CA ARG A 212 19.71 11.94 -10.26
C ARG A 212 19.20 10.50 -10.26
N ILE A 213 17.96 10.34 -9.85
CA ILE A 213 17.14 9.16 -10.12
C ILE A 213 16.22 9.53 -11.28
N ASN A 214 16.41 8.89 -12.45
CA ASN A 214 15.71 9.29 -13.67
C ASN A 214 14.23 8.88 -13.69
N GLU A 215 13.93 7.65 -13.25
CA GLU A 215 12.57 7.13 -13.08
C GLU A 215 12.47 6.58 -11.66
N THR A 216 11.79 7.32 -10.78
CA THR A 216 11.68 6.95 -9.36
C THR A 216 10.60 5.88 -9.20
N CYS A 217 10.95 4.71 -8.68
CA CYS A 217 10.02 3.58 -8.55
C CYS A 217 10.06 2.91 -7.16
N PRO A 218 9.84 3.65 -6.06
CA PRO A 218 9.70 3.08 -4.74
C PRO A 218 8.35 2.39 -4.59
N THR A 219 8.33 1.22 -3.96
CA THR A 219 7.11 0.60 -3.40
C THR A 219 7.22 0.68 -1.89
N LEU A 220 6.14 0.98 -1.17
CA LEU A 220 6.17 1.16 0.29
C LEU A 220 5.23 0.16 0.96
N LEU A 221 5.67 -0.44 2.06
CA LEU A 221 4.79 -1.15 2.98
C LEU A 221 5.15 -0.75 4.40
N GLY A 222 4.15 -0.28 5.14
CA GLY A 222 4.32 0.17 6.50
C GLY A 222 3.31 -0.39 7.49
N GLY A 223 3.72 -0.50 8.75
CA GLY A 223 2.83 -0.79 9.86
C GLY A 223 2.25 0.50 10.47
N LEU A 224 0.96 0.48 10.79
CA LEU A 224 0.30 1.55 11.54
C LEU A 224 -0.46 0.97 12.73
N GLN A 225 -0.41 1.65 13.87
CA GLN A 225 -1.24 1.33 15.03
C GLN A 225 -2.60 2.00 14.90
N HIS A 226 -3.68 1.29 15.22
CA HIS A 226 -5.05 1.79 15.06
C HIS A 226 -5.28 3.12 15.81
N GLN A 227 -4.64 3.31 16.98
CA GLN A 227 -4.75 4.54 17.77
C GLN A 227 -4.18 5.78 17.08
N LEU A 228 -3.25 5.61 16.14
CA LEU A 228 -2.56 6.71 15.45
C LEU A 228 -3.26 7.14 14.16
N VAL A 229 -4.34 6.45 13.78
CA VAL A 229 -5.12 6.75 12.57
C VAL A 229 -5.71 8.16 12.63
N SER A 230 -6.25 8.60 13.76
CA SER A 230 -6.86 9.93 13.88
C SER A 230 -5.83 11.04 13.64
N SER A 231 -4.61 10.85 14.13
CA SER A 231 -3.49 11.77 13.92
C SER A 231 -3.01 11.83 12.47
N LEU A 232 -3.21 10.75 11.67
CA LEU A 232 -2.87 10.78 10.24
C LEU A 232 -3.74 11.74 9.44
N PHE A 233 -5.00 11.93 9.84
CA PHE A 233 -5.91 12.86 9.17
C PHE A 233 -5.91 14.25 9.82
N ALA A 234 -5.14 14.45 10.89
CA ALA A 234 -4.94 15.74 11.52
C ALA A 234 -3.69 16.45 10.93
N ASN A 235 -3.52 17.73 11.30
CA ASN A 235 -2.26 18.47 11.12
C ASN A 235 -1.71 18.57 9.68
N GLY A 236 -2.57 18.77 8.67
CA GLY A 236 -2.12 19.01 7.27
C GLY A 236 -1.57 17.78 6.54
N ASN A 237 -1.57 16.60 7.17
CA ASN A 237 -1.12 15.35 6.53
C ASN A 237 -2.00 14.96 5.32
N LEU A 238 -3.31 15.24 5.38
CA LEU A 238 -4.22 15.13 4.23
C LEU A 238 -3.80 16.05 3.08
N GLU A 239 -3.45 17.30 3.40
CA GLU A 239 -3.06 18.31 2.39
C GLU A 239 -1.76 17.95 1.66
N SER A 240 -0.94 17.05 2.23
CA SER A 240 0.28 16.56 1.59
C SER A 240 0.05 15.68 0.34
N GLY A 241 -1.19 15.19 0.15
CA GLY A 241 -1.58 14.29 -0.93
C GLY A 241 -0.96 12.88 -0.86
N PHE A 242 -0.09 12.61 0.10
CA PHE A 242 0.52 11.28 0.28
C PHE A 242 -0.53 10.26 0.74
N VAL A 243 -1.37 10.64 1.72
CA VAL A 243 -2.38 9.76 2.33
C VAL A 243 -3.36 9.21 1.28
N ASP A 244 -3.74 10.02 0.29
CA ASP A 244 -4.67 9.62 -0.79
C ASP A 244 -4.13 8.49 -1.68
N ARG A 245 -2.81 8.27 -1.65
CA ARG A 245 -2.11 7.23 -2.44
C ARG A 245 -1.92 5.94 -1.65
N VAL A 246 -2.24 5.94 -0.35
CA VAL A 246 -2.01 4.81 0.55
C VAL A 246 -3.16 3.81 0.49
N LEU A 247 -2.83 2.57 0.18
CA LEU A 247 -3.71 1.41 0.22
C LEU A 247 -3.76 0.87 1.65
N PHE A 248 -4.68 1.41 2.45
CA PHE A 248 -4.88 0.99 3.83
C PHE A 248 -5.47 -0.42 3.92
N THR A 249 -5.00 -1.19 4.90
CA THR A 249 -5.45 -2.55 5.19
C THR A 249 -5.82 -2.63 6.68
N PRO A 250 -7.05 -2.32 7.07
CA PRO A 250 -7.53 -2.58 8.43
C PRO A 250 -7.63 -4.09 8.68
N LYS A 251 -7.69 -4.49 9.95
CA LYS A 251 -8.03 -5.85 10.31
C LYS A 251 -9.50 -6.14 9.99
N LEU A 252 -9.73 -7.13 9.15
CA LEU A 252 -11.05 -7.62 8.73
C LEU A 252 -11.27 -9.05 9.21
N THR A 253 -10.28 -9.93 9.01
CA THR A 253 -10.42 -11.36 9.34
C THR A 253 -9.75 -11.73 10.66
N HIS A 254 -10.34 -12.71 11.34
CA HIS A 254 -9.91 -13.17 12.66
C HIS A 254 -9.90 -14.69 12.68
N ASN A 255 -8.83 -15.29 13.20
CA ASN A 255 -8.77 -16.72 13.48
C ASN A 255 -8.52 -16.94 14.97
N GLU A 256 -9.56 -17.38 15.67
CA GLU A 256 -9.52 -17.69 17.11
C GLU A 256 -9.11 -19.14 17.38
N VAL A 257 -9.07 -19.98 16.35
CA VAL A 257 -8.78 -21.41 16.46
C VAL A 257 -7.28 -21.64 16.27
N LEU A 258 -6.67 -22.33 17.23
CA LEU A 258 -5.30 -22.80 17.10
C LEU A 258 -5.31 -24.16 16.39
N MET A 259 -4.71 -24.23 15.21
CA MET A 259 -4.51 -25.49 14.49
C MET A 259 -3.06 -25.97 14.60
N LYS A 260 -2.87 -27.26 14.89
CA LYS A 260 -1.55 -27.89 14.83
C LYS A 260 -1.13 -28.07 13.37
N GLY A 261 0.12 -27.74 13.07
CA GLY A 261 0.68 -27.86 11.73
C GLY A 261 1.48 -26.63 11.34
N GLU A 262 1.93 -26.61 10.09
CA GLU A 262 2.68 -25.50 9.53
C GLU A 262 2.22 -25.26 8.10
N ILE A 263 2.49 -24.04 7.59
CA ILE A 263 2.40 -23.75 6.17
C ILE A 263 3.26 -24.76 5.41
N SER A 264 2.65 -25.44 4.45
CA SER A 264 3.25 -26.54 3.71
C SER A 264 4.49 -26.06 2.94
N ASN A 265 5.49 -26.94 2.84
CA ASN A 265 6.71 -26.64 2.08
C ASN A 265 6.40 -26.45 0.59
N GLU A 266 5.38 -27.14 0.07
CA GLU A 266 4.91 -26.96 -1.31
C GLU A 266 4.37 -25.54 -1.53
N SER A 267 3.46 -25.05 -0.68
CA SER A 267 2.90 -23.70 -0.79
C SER A 267 3.97 -22.62 -0.67
N LYS A 268 4.89 -22.76 0.30
CA LYS A 268 6.07 -21.89 0.46
C LYS A 268 6.92 -21.87 -0.81
N LEU A 269 7.24 -23.03 -1.38
CA LEU A 269 8.11 -23.17 -2.55
C LEU A 269 7.45 -22.62 -3.82
N ASN A 270 6.16 -22.91 -4.03
CA ASN A 270 5.39 -22.43 -5.19
C ASN A 270 5.28 -20.90 -5.19
N TYR A 271 5.02 -20.31 -4.03
CA TYR A 271 5.04 -18.86 -3.85
C TYR A 271 6.44 -18.28 -4.14
N SER A 272 7.49 -18.80 -3.49
CA SER A 272 8.87 -18.34 -3.71
C SER A 272 9.31 -18.45 -5.17
N LYS A 273 8.97 -19.55 -5.86
CA LYS A 273 9.27 -19.75 -7.29
C LYS A 273 8.57 -18.70 -8.16
N SER A 274 7.32 -18.35 -7.85
CA SER A 274 6.57 -17.35 -8.61
C SER A 274 7.20 -15.96 -8.48
N ILE A 275 7.58 -15.56 -7.27
CA ILE A 275 8.28 -14.29 -7.03
C ILE A 275 9.66 -14.28 -7.71
N LYS A 276 10.43 -15.36 -7.57
CA LYS A 276 11.76 -15.48 -8.19
C LYS A 276 11.70 -15.34 -9.70
N LYS A 277 10.72 -15.97 -10.37
CA LYS A 277 10.55 -15.83 -11.83
C LYS A 277 10.29 -14.39 -12.27
N ILE A 278 9.48 -13.62 -11.52
CA ILE A 278 9.27 -12.20 -11.81
C ILE A 278 10.60 -11.44 -11.67
N LEU A 279 11.33 -11.70 -10.58
CA LEU A 279 12.59 -11.03 -10.30
C LEU A 279 13.70 -11.40 -11.30
N ASP A 280 13.74 -12.64 -11.80
CA ASP A 280 14.70 -13.08 -12.79
C ASP A 280 14.56 -12.26 -14.10
N TYR A 281 13.32 -11.93 -14.50
CA TYR A 281 13.08 -11.02 -15.64
C TYR A 281 13.56 -9.60 -15.34
N LYS A 282 13.31 -9.07 -14.13
CA LYS A 282 13.86 -7.77 -13.70
C LYS A 282 15.39 -7.78 -13.81
N ARG A 283 16.05 -8.80 -13.24
CA ARG A 283 17.51 -8.95 -13.26
C ARG A 283 18.07 -9.09 -14.67
N GLN A 284 17.36 -9.79 -15.56
CA GLN A 284 17.74 -9.86 -16.97
C GLN A 284 17.66 -8.47 -17.63
N SER A 285 16.57 -7.74 -17.41
CA SER A 285 16.37 -6.38 -17.95
C SER A 285 17.41 -5.36 -17.46
N GLU A 286 18.01 -5.60 -16.29
CA GLU A 286 19.03 -4.74 -15.69
C GLU A 286 20.44 -5.01 -16.21
N LYS A 287 20.67 -6.09 -16.97
CA LYS A 287 22.00 -6.37 -17.54
C LYS A 287 22.43 -5.27 -18.50
N VAL A 288 23.74 -5.02 -18.56
CA VAL A 288 24.32 -3.92 -19.33
C VAL A 288 24.12 -4.12 -20.85
N ASP A 289 24.23 -5.38 -21.29
CA ASP A 289 24.07 -5.82 -22.68
C ASP A 289 22.61 -5.94 -23.14
N GLU A 290 21.64 -5.88 -22.20
CA GLU A 290 20.23 -5.99 -22.54
C GLU A 290 19.70 -4.68 -23.16
N THR A 291 19.27 -4.78 -24.41
CA THR A 291 18.78 -3.63 -25.19
C THR A 291 17.35 -3.24 -24.78
N LYS A 292 16.52 -4.23 -24.44
CA LYS A 292 15.13 -4.02 -24.04
C LYS A 292 14.97 -4.17 -22.54
N LYS A 293 14.92 -3.03 -21.85
CA LYS A 293 14.83 -2.98 -20.38
C LYS A 293 13.40 -2.95 -19.84
N GLN A 294 12.43 -2.60 -20.69
CA GLN A 294 11.04 -2.42 -20.28
C GLN A 294 10.08 -3.08 -21.27
N PHE A 295 8.98 -3.63 -20.75
CA PHE A 295 8.02 -4.42 -21.50
C PHE A 295 6.60 -3.88 -21.30
N LYS A 296 5.96 -3.46 -22.40
CA LYS A 296 4.55 -3.04 -22.40
C LYS A 296 3.64 -4.26 -22.26
N ILE A 297 2.73 -4.22 -21.30
CA ILE A 297 1.62 -5.17 -21.21
C ILE A 297 0.52 -4.73 -22.16
N VAL A 298 0.04 -5.66 -22.99
CA VAL A 298 -1.04 -5.42 -23.95
C VAL A 298 -2.38 -5.74 -23.30
N ILE A 299 -3.39 -4.90 -23.52
CA ILE A 299 -4.77 -5.15 -23.11
C ILE A 299 -5.56 -5.62 -24.34
N SER A 300 -6.39 -6.66 -24.18
CA SER A 300 -7.40 -6.99 -25.20
C SER A 300 -8.44 -5.89 -25.31
N LYS A 301 -9.11 -5.78 -26.46
CA LYS A 301 -10.06 -4.69 -26.73
C LYS A 301 -11.24 -4.72 -25.75
N GLU A 302 -11.78 -5.91 -25.50
CA GLU A 302 -12.90 -6.15 -24.60
C GLU A 302 -12.53 -5.77 -23.16
N ALA A 303 -11.32 -6.09 -22.73
CA ALA A 303 -10.81 -5.74 -21.41
C ALA A 303 -10.51 -4.22 -21.28
N GLU A 304 -10.05 -3.58 -22.34
CA GLU A 304 -9.86 -2.12 -22.41
C GLU A 304 -11.21 -1.39 -22.26
N ASP A 305 -12.28 -1.88 -22.91
CA ASP A 305 -13.63 -1.33 -22.76
C ASP A 305 -14.15 -1.43 -21.32
N ILE A 306 -13.90 -2.56 -20.62
CA ILE A 306 -14.26 -2.71 -19.20
C ILE A 306 -13.49 -1.70 -18.34
N LEU A 307 -12.18 -1.56 -18.55
CA LEU A 307 -11.35 -0.63 -17.80
C LEU A 307 -11.78 0.83 -18.04
N PHE A 308 -12.09 1.18 -19.30
CA PHE A 308 -12.61 2.49 -19.67
C PHE A 308 -13.93 2.79 -18.94
N ASN A 309 -14.89 1.87 -18.99
CA ASN A 309 -16.18 2.04 -18.34
C ASN A 309 -16.05 2.19 -16.83
N TYR A 310 -15.17 1.41 -16.19
CA TYR A 310 -14.86 1.54 -14.78
C TYR A 310 -14.29 2.93 -14.43
N LEU A 311 -13.33 3.43 -15.21
CA LEU A 311 -12.75 4.76 -15.01
C LEU A 311 -13.80 5.87 -15.17
N GLN A 312 -14.67 5.77 -16.18
CA GLN A 312 -15.77 6.72 -16.38
C GLN A 312 -16.76 6.73 -15.21
N ASP A 313 -17.10 5.55 -14.69
CA ASP A 313 -17.95 5.43 -13.50
C ASP A 313 -17.26 6.02 -12.25
N LEU A 314 -15.97 5.73 -12.07
CA LEU A 314 -15.19 6.26 -10.94
C LEU A 314 -15.13 7.80 -10.97
N ILE A 315 -14.96 8.42 -12.14
CA ILE A 315 -15.02 9.89 -12.30
C ILE A 315 -16.39 10.42 -11.89
N LYS A 316 -17.49 9.77 -12.30
CA LYS A 316 -18.86 10.18 -11.92
C LYS A 316 -19.09 10.06 -10.41
N ARG A 317 -18.63 8.97 -9.79
CA ARG A 317 -18.70 8.78 -8.32
C ARG A 317 -17.89 9.84 -7.59
N GLN A 318 -16.69 10.16 -8.08
CA GLN A 318 -15.82 11.18 -7.52
C GLN A 318 -16.48 12.57 -7.47
N MET A 319 -17.24 12.95 -8.51
CA MET A 319 -17.92 14.25 -8.55
C MET A 319 -18.93 14.46 -7.40
N ASN A 320 -19.53 13.36 -6.92
CA ASN A 320 -20.55 13.37 -5.87
C ASN A 320 -20.00 12.97 -4.49
N ALA A 321 -18.71 12.66 -4.39
CA ALA A 321 -18.09 12.19 -3.15
C ALA A 321 -17.77 13.32 -2.17
N LYS A 322 -17.72 13.00 -0.88
CA LYS A 322 -17.20 13.90 0.16
C LYS A 322 -15.72 14.23 -0.10
N PRO A 323 -15.20 15.40 0.32
CA PRO A 323 -13.84 15.87 -0.02
C PRO A 323 -12.73 14.83 0.16
N ILE A 324 -12.62 14.20 1.34
CA ILE A 324 -11.58 13.20 1.63
C ILE A 324 -11.68 11.97 0.69
N ILE A 325 -12.91 11.50 0.43
CA ILE A 325 -13.13 10.36 -0.47
C ILE A 325 -12.89 10.76 -1.93
N LYS A 326 -13.19 12.00 -2.30
CA LYS A 326 -12.98 12.56 -3.64
C LYS A 326 -11.49 12.59 -4.01
N GLU A 327 -10.63 12.97 -3.08
CA GLU A 327 -9.17 12.99 -3.27
C GLU A 327 -8.61 11.57 -3.43
N TYR A 328 -9.07 10.63 -2.60
CA TYR A 328 -8.73 9.21 -2.71
C TYR A 328 -9.17 8.61 -4.05
N MET A 329 -10.42 8.85 -4.48
CA MET A 329 -10.95 8.38 -5.77
C MET A 329 -10.17 8.93 -6.97
N SER A 330 -9.56 10.12 -6.84
CA SER A 330 -8.63 10.65 -7.86
C SER A 330 -7.43 9.73 -8.04
N LYS A 331 -6.86 9.22 -6.94
CA LYS A 331 -5.72 8.30 -6.98
C LYS A 331 -6.11 6.88 -7.36
N MET A 332 -7.36 6.49 -7.10
CA MET A 332 -7.90 5.21 -7.59
C MET A 332 -7.87 5.07 -9.11
N GLN A 333 -7.99 6.20 -9.85
CA GLN A 333 -7.87 6.22 -11.31
C GLN A 333 -6.45 5.85 -11.78
N ILE A 334 -5.44 6.06 -10.94
CA ILE A 334 -4.05 5.68 -11.22
C ILE A 334 -3.77 4.26 -10.70
N SER A 335 -4.17 3.95 -9.47
CA SER A 335 -3.88 2.64 -8.85
C SER A 335 -4.48 1.47 -9.62
N ILE A 336 -5.62 1.63 -10.32
CA ILE A 336 -6.20 0.55 -11.13
C ILE A 336 -5.22 0.04 -12.20
N HIS A 337 -4.51 0.95 -12.87
CA HIS A 337 -3.50 0.57 -13.88
C HIS A 337 -2.34 -0.21 -13.25
N LYS A 338 -1.90 0.23 -12.07
CA LYS A 338 -0.83 -0.42 -11.31
C LYS A 338 -1.25 -1.81 -10.84
N ILE A 339 -2.49 -1.97 -10.39
CA ILE A 339 -3.08 -3.25 -9.98
C ILE A 339 -3.22 -4.20 -11.17
N CYS A 340 -3.58 -3.71 -12.36
CA CYS A 340 -3.63 -4.54 -13.58
C CYS A 340 -2.27 -5.21 -13.86
N ILE A 341 -1.17 -4.46 -13.69
CA ILE A 341 0.20 -4.99 -13.86
C ILE A 341 0.48 -6.09 -12.83
N ILE A 342 0.07 -5.89 -11.56
CA ILE A 342 0.24 -6.89 -10.49
C ILE A 342 -0.52 -8.18 -10.83
N ILE A 343 -1.78 -8.07 -11.28
CA ILE A 343 -2.59 -9.23 -11.64
C ILE A 343 -2.01 -9.99 -12.82
N PHE A 344 -1.58 -9.28 -13.86
CA PHE A 344 -0.89 -9.90 -14.99
C PHE A 344 0.31 -10.72 -14.51
N MET A 345 1.14 -10.13 -13.66
CA MET A 345 2.36 -10.79 -13.17
C MET A 345 2.04 -12.00 -12.29
N MET A 346 1.06 -11.88 -11.40
CA MET A 346 0.64 -13.01 -10.59
C MET A 346 0.13 -14.17 -11.45
N ARG A 347 -0.70 -13.91 -12.46
CA ARG A 347 -1.27 -14.96 -13.32
C ARG A 347 -0.24 -15.64 -14.22
N HIS A 348 0.76 -14.90 -14.69
CA HIS A 348 1.72 -15.41 -15.67
C HIS A 348 3.05 -15.86 -15.07
N SER A 349 3.34 -15.55 -13.80
CA SER A 349 4.60 -15.92 -13.12
C SER A 349 4.83 -17.42 -13.09
N LYS A 350 3.79 -18.25 -12.89
CA LYS A 350 3.93 -19.71 -12.86
C LYS A 350 4.52 -20.27 -14.16
N ASN A 351 4.07 -19.77 -15.31
CA ASN A 351 4.43 -20.31 -16.62
C ASN A 351 5.46 -19.44 -17.36
N SER A 352 5.89 -18.32 -16.77
CA SER A 352 6.77 -17.32 -17.39
C SER A 352 6.22 -16.77 -18.73
N THR A 353 4.90 -16.72 -18.88
CA THR A 353 4.24 -16.32 -20.13
C THR A 353 3.94 -14.83 -20.18
N PHE A 354 4.98 -13.98 -20.06
CA PHE A 354 4.83 -12.52 -19.99
C PHE A 354 4.60 -11.82 -21.35
N ALA A 355 4.43 -12.59 -22.41
CA ALA A 355 4.00 -12.10 -23.74
C ALA A 355 2.47 -12.12 -23.93
N SER A 356 1.73 -12.60 -22.93
CA SER A 356 0.25 -12.66 -22.97
C SER A 356 -0.36 -11.25 -22.90
N SER A 357 -1.67 -11.16 -23.17
CA SER A 357 -2.46 -9.94 -22.96
C SER A 357 -3.31 -10.02 -21.69
N LEU A 358 -3.61 -8.86 -21.10
CA LEU A 358 -4.67 -8.72 -20.11
C LEU A 358 -6.04 -8.98 -20.76
N VAL A 359 -6.81 -9.84 -20.13
CA VAL A 359 -8.17 -10.19 -20.54
C VAL A 359 -9.20 -9.70 -19.52
N GLU A 360 -10.48 -9.83 -19.83
CA GLU A 360 -11.62 -9.27 -19.11
C GLU A 360 -11.59 -9.66 -17.62
N LYS A 361 -11.41 -10.96 -17.34
CA LYS A 361 -11.30 -11.49 -15.97
C LYS A 361 -10.14 -10.92 -15.16
N ASP A 362 -9.12 -10.37 -15.83
CA ASP A 362 -7.96 -9.76 -15.15
C ASP A 362 -8.30 -8.33 -14.74
N ILE A 363 -8.97 -7.60 -15.62
CA ILE A 363 -9.46 -6.24 -15.33
C ILE A 363 -10.56 -6.29 -14.27
N GLU A 364 -11.49 -7.24 -14.34
CA GLU A 364 -12.52 -7.44 -13.30
C GLU A 364 -11.89 -7.71 -11.92
N LEU A 365 -10.85 -8.55 -11.86
CA LEU A 365 -10.13 -8.80 -10.61
C LEU A 365 -9.37 -7.55 -10.13
N ALA A 366 -8.78 -6.78 -11.04
CA ALA A 366 -8.12 -5.52 -10.69
C ALA A 366 -9.12 -4.49 -10.14
N ILE A 367 -10.33 -4.42 -10.71
CA ILE A 367 -11.43 -3.58 -10.21
C ILE A 367 -11.82 -4.03 -8.80
N GLU A 368 -12.01 -5.32 -8.57
CA GLU A 368 -12.34 -5.86 -7.25
C GLU A 368 -11.30 -5.47 -6.19
N ILE A 369 -10.01 -5.54 -6.52
CA ILE A 369 -8.92 -5.14 -5.61
C ILE A 369 -8.92 -3.63 -5.37
N ASN A 370 -9.15 -2.82 -6.40
CA ASN A 370 -9.16 -1.37 -6.26
C ASN A 370 -10.34 -0.89 -5.38
N GLU A 371 -11.52 -1.49 -5.57
CA GLU A 371 -12.69 -1.24 -4.74
C GLU A 371 -12.53 -1.79 -3.32
N PHE A 372 -11.84 -2.93 -3.13
CA PHE A 372 -11.48 -3.43 -1.80
C PHE A 372 -10.67 -2.40 -1.00
N TYR A 373 -9.65 -1.79 -1.61
CA TYR A 373 -8.88 -0.74 -0.93
C TYR A 373 -9.68 0.56 -0.72
N CYS A 374 -10.64 0.87 -1.59
CA CYS A 374 -11.57 1.97 -1.37
C CYS A 374 -12.45 1.74 -0.13
N LEU A 375 -13.03 0.55 0.01
CA LEU A 375 -13.80 0.18 1.20
C LEU A 375 -12.93 0.23 2.46
N ASN A 376 -11.70 -0.29 2.39
CA ASN A 376 -10.76 -0.20 3.50
C ASN A 376 -10.48 1.24 3.92
N PHE A 377 -10.28 2.15 2.95
CA PHE A 377 -10.10 3.57 3.23
C PHE A 377 -11.35 4.18 3.89
N GLN A 378 -12.55 3.85 3.40
CA GLN A 378 -13.80 4.30 4.01
C GLN A 378 -13.96 3.81 5.45
N ILE A 379 -13.63 2.54 5.74
CA ILE A 379 -13.64 1.99 7.10
C ILE A 379 -12.72 2.80 8.01
N ILE A 380 -11.50 3.11 7.55
CA ILE A 380 -10.51 3.89 8.29
C ILE A 380 -11.02 5.32 8.57
N VAL A 381 -11.63 5.97 7.56
CA VAL A 381 -12.20 7.32 7.71
C VAL A 381 -13.38 7.30 8.69
N GLU A 382 -14.28 6.31 8.60
CA GLU A 382 -15.42 6.17 9.50
C GLU A 382 -15.00 5.91 10.94
N GLN A 383 -14.00 5.05 11.15
CA GLN A 383 -13.41 4.81 12.46
C GLN A 383 -12.82 6.07 13.06
N ASN A 384 -12.10 6.88 12.26
CA ASN A 384 -11.58 8.17 12.70
C ASN A 384 -12.70 9.14 13.11
N ILE A 385 -13.75 9.28 12.30
CA ILE A 385 -14.90 10.14 12.62
C ILE A 385 -15.56 9.68 13.93
N LYS A 386 -15.73 8.37 14.14
CA LYS A 386 -16.27 7.82 15.40
C LYS A 386 -15.37 8.15 16.59
N VAL A 387 -14.05 8.03 16.45
CA VAL A 387 -13.09 8.39 17.50
C VAL A 387 -13.17 9.89 17.82
N GLN A 388 -13.24 10.76 16.81
CA GLN A 388 -13.41 12.21 16.99
C GLN A 388 -14.72 12.55 17.72
N ASN A 389 -15.81 11.87 17.39
CA ASN A 389 -17.11 12.05 18.04
C ASN A 389 -17.18 11.46 19.47
N ASN A 390 -16.32 10.49 19.80
CA ASN A 390 -16.22 9.89 21.13
C ASN A 390 -15.37 10.72 22.11
N TYR A 391 -14.62 11.73 21.64
CA TYR A 391 -14.11 12.74 22.55
C TYR A 391 -15.29 13.56 23.06
N ALA A 392 -15.54 13.50 24.37
CA ALA A 392 -16.56 14.31 24.99
C ALA A 392 -16.34 15.77 24.58
N THR A 393 -17.36 16.39 23.98
CA THR A 393 -17.25 17.80 23.61
C THR A 393 -16.91 18.60 24.86
N VAL A 394 -16.25 19.75 24.72
CA VAL A 394 -15.94 20.62 25.87
C VAL A 394 -17.19 20.87 26.71
N GLU A 395 -18.37 20.95 26.09
CA GLU A 395 -19.66 21.08 26.77
C GLU A 395 -20.07 19.81 27.55
N GLN A 396 -19.88 18.61 27.00
CA GLN A 396 -20.11 17.35 27.72
C GLN A 396 -19.11 17.16 28.88
N ILE A 397 -17.85 17.56 28.70
CA ILE A 397 -16.84 17.58 29.76
C ILE A 397 -17.27 18.56 30.86
N ILE A 398 -17.74 19.76 30.49
CA ILE A 398 -18.28 20.75 31.44
C ILE A 398 -19.51 20.21 32.17
N LYS A 399 -20.48 19.57 31.49
CA LYS A 399 -21.65 18.95 32.13
C LYS A 399 -21.25 17.88 33.14
N THR A 400 -20.29 17.04 32.76
CA THR A 400 -19.78 15.97 33.62
C THR A 400 -19.01 16.54 34.81
N ALA A 401 -18.22 17.59 34.60
CA ALA A 401 -17.50 18.30 35.65
C ALA A 401 -18.47 18.98 36.64
N LYS A 402 -19.52 19.66 36.16
CA LYS A 402 -20.58 20.22 37.00
C LYS A 402 -21.31 19.14 37.81
N LYS A 403 -21.66 18.03 37.18
CA LYS A 403 -22.33 16.89 37.84
C LYS A 403 -21.48 16.30 38.97
N ASN A 404 -20.15 16.31 38.83
CA ASN A 404 -19.20 15.78 39.80
C ASN A 404 -18.57 16.86 40.71
N ASN A 405 -19.11 18.09 40.73
CA ASN A 405 -18.58 19.23 41.50
C ASN A 405 -17.08 19.54 41.26
N ALA A 406 -16.56 19.24 40.07
CA ALA A 406 -15.19 19.53 39.69
C ALA A 406 -15.00 21.02 39.33
N GLN A 407 -13.81 21.56 39.61
CA GLN A 407 -13.50 22.96 39.31
C GLN A 407 -13.20 23.22 37.82
N GLN A 408 -13.43 24.46 37.37
CA GLN A 408 -13.12 24.90 36.00
C GLN A 408 -11.63 24.72 35.63
N SER A 409 -10.73 24.79 36.62
CA SER A 409 -9.30 24.51 36.44
C SER A 409 -9.03 23.09 35.95
N ALA A 410 -9.73 22.09 36.50
CA ALA A 410 -9.58 20.70 36.10
C ALA A 410 -10.05 20.47 34.66
N VAL A 411 -11.11 21.16 34.23
CA VAL A 411 -11.57 21.11 32.84
C VAL A 411 -10.60 21.83 31.90
N ALA A 412 -10.03 22.96 32.32
CA ALA A 412 -8.99 23.66 31.54
C ALA A 412 -7.73 22.79 31.35
N GLU A 413 -7.34 22.06 32.40
CA GLU A 413 -6.20 21.13 32.38
C GLU A 413 -6.45 19.92 31.46
N ILE A 414 -7.63 19.32 31.53
CA ILE A 414 -8.00 18.16 30.71
C ILE A 414 -8.21 18.53 29.23
N THR A 415 -8.74 19.72 28.95
CA THR A 415 -9.06 20.16 27.57
C THR A 415 -7.94 20.95 26.89
N GLY A 416 -6.91 21.37 27.65
CA GLY A 416 -5.84 22.24 27.15
C GLY A 416 -6.30 23.66 26.76
N LEU A 417 -7.55 24.03 27.07
CA LEU A 417 -8.11 25.35 26.77
C LEU A 417 -7.87 26.32 27.93
N ASN A 418 -7.68 27.61 27.60
CA ASN A 418 -7.50 28.63 28.63
C ASN A 418 -8.76 28.80 29.53
N LYS A 419 -8.55 29.18 30.79
CA LYS A 419 -9.63 29.36 31.78
C LYS A 419 -10.72 30.32 31.30
N SER A 420 -10.37 31.36 30.53
CA SER A 420 -11.34 32.33 30.01
C SER A 420 -12.28 31.72 28.95
N SER A 421 -11.78 30.83 28.09
CA SER A 421 -12.60 30.10 27.11
C SER A 421 -13.50 29.06 27.79
N ILE A 422 -12.99 28.39 28.83
CA ILE A 422 -13.79 27.47 29.64
C ILE A 422 -14.89 28.23 30.38
N SER A 423 -14.59 29.36 31.03
CA SER A 423 -15.57 30.18 31.75
C SER A 423 -16.72 30.65 30.84
N ARG A 424 -16.43 31.08 29.61
CA ARG A 424 -17.43 31.49 28.62
C ARG A 424 -18.35 30.35 28.19
N LYS A 425 -17.85 29.12 28.13
CA LYS A 425 -18.64 27.92 27.80
C LYS A 425 -19.35 27.36 29.03
N TRP A 426 -18.77 27.53 30.23
CA TRP A 426 -19.30 27.07 31.51
C TRP A 426 -20.60 27.77 31.92
N SER A 427 -20.82 29.02 31.50
CA SER A 427 -22.06 29.76 31.76
C SER A 427 -23.19 29.41 30.80
N LYS A 428 -22.89 28.78 29.65
CA LYS A 428 -23.86 28.43 28.60
C LYS A 428 -24.37 26.99 28.66
N VAL A 429 -23.64 26.15 29.38
CA VAL A 429 -23.86 24.71 29.59
C VAL A 429 -24.39 24.50 30.99
#